data_AF-A0A848XZ34-F1
#
_entry.id   AF-A0A848XZ34-F1
#
_cell.length_a   1.000
_cell.length_b   1.000
_cell.length_c   1.000
_cell.angle_alpha   90.00
_cell.angle_beta   90.00
_cell.angle_gamma   90.00
#
_symmetry.space_group_name_H-M   'P 1'
#
loop_
_entity.id
_entity.type
_entity.pdbx_description
1 polymer ?
#
loop_
_entity_poly.entity_id
_entity_poly.type
_entity_poly.pdbx_seq_one_letter_code
_entity_poly.pdbx_strand_id
1 'polypeptide(L)'
;TVMVWCSRYAIALYAAFAVASIARPVLFYLRTAALWLVGIALPTPGGSGGMEGLYLLFLAPLLPEGAAGPALLGWRMIAYYLVLVVGFAIAGAAVGEVLFGKKGDDAPEPPPEATPAPETSGA
;
A
#
# COMPACT_ATOMS: atom_id res chain seq x y z
N THR A 1 9.37 -11.09 -3.81
CA THR A 1 8.94 -10.53 -5.12
C THR A 1 7.83 -11.35 -5.75
N VAL A 2 8.01 -12.63 -6.12
CA VAL A 2 6.95 -13.47 -6.75
C VAL A 2 5.64 -13.48 -5.96
N MET A 3 5.69 -13.57 -4.62
CA MET A 3 4.49 -13.58 -3.77
C MET A 3 3.69 -12.27 -3.80
N VAL A 4 4.38 -11.14 -3.98
CA VAL A 4 3.73 -9.81 -4.15
C VAL A 4 3.04 -9.73 -5.51
N TRP A 5 3.66 -10.29 -6.54
CA TRP A 5 3.04 -10.42 -7.86
C TRP A 5 1.80 -11.33 -7.79
N CYS A 6 1.90 -12.51 -7.19
CA CYS A 6 0.78 -13.44 -7.01
C CYS A 6 -0.39 -12.83 -6.22
N SER A 7 -0.12 -12.07 -5.16
CA SER A 7 -1.15 -11.39 -4.36
C SER A 7 -1.94 -10.35 -5.16
N ARG A 8 -1.27 -9.58 -6.05
CA ARG A 8 -1.96 -8.65 -6.97
C ARG A 8 -2.93 -9.35 -7.91
N TYR A 9 -2.58 -10.55 -8.38
CA TYR A 9 -3.45 -11.36 -9.23
C TYR A 9 -4.61 -11.99 -8.43
N ALA A 10 -4.37 -12.40 -7.17
CA ALA A 10 -5.39 -13.00 -6.32
C ALA A 10 -6.53 -12.02 -5.95
N ILE A 11 -6.20 -10.76 -5.66
CA ILE A 11 -7.19 -9.73 -5.30
C ILE A 11 -8.05 -9.34 -6.51
N ALA A 12 -7.43 -9.21 -7.69
CA ALA A 12 -8.17 -8.93 -8.94
C ALA A 12 -9.07 -10.11 -9.36
N LEU A 13 -8.61 -11.35 -9.15
CA LEU A 13 -9.42 -12.55 -9.34
C LEU A 13 -10.59 -12.62 -8.36
N TYR A 14 -10.37 -12.33 -7.07
CA TYR A 14 -11.41 -12.40 -6.04
C TYR A 14 -12.49 -11.32 -6.24
N ALA A 15 -12.09 -10.09 -6.57
CA ALA A 15 -13.03 -9.00 -6.87
C ALA A 15 -13.87 -9.28 -8.14
N ALA A 16 -13.29 -9.96 -9.12
CA ALA A 16 -14.01 -10.39 -10.33
C ALA A 16 -14.93 -11.60 -10.09
N PHE A 17 -14.51 -12.53 -9.22
CA PHE A 17 -15.30 -13.70 -8.81
C PHE A 17 -16.60 -13.31 -8.09
N ALA A 18 -16.64 -12.15 -7.43
CA ALA A 18 -17.79 -11.72 -6.64
C ALA A 18 -18.98 -11.19 -7.48
N VAL A 19 -18.79 -10.89 -8.78
CA VAL A 19 -19.81 -10.19 -9.59
C VAL A 19 -20.11 -10.85 -10.94
N ALA A 20 -19.16 -11.57 -11.57
CA ALA A 20 -19.36 -12.08 -12.93
C ALA A 20 -19.73 -13.57 -12.96
N SER A 21 -20.90 -13.86 -13.51
CA SER A 21 -21.33 -15.21 -13.85
C SER A 21 -20.28 -15.95 -14.70
N ILE A 22 -20.03 -17.19 -14.29
CA ILE A 22 -19.07 -18.17 -14.81
C ILE A 22 -19.22 -18.37 -16.33
N ALA A 23 -18.42 -17.68 -17.13
CA ALA A 23 -18.40 -17.94 -18.58
C ALA A 23 -17.01 -18.12 -19.20
N ARG A 24 -15.89 -18.04 -18.46
CA ARG A 24 -14.56 -18.65 -18.75
C ARG A 24 -13.48 -18.03 -17.83
N PRO A 25 -13.21 -18.60 -16.63
CA PRO A 25 -12.23 -18.07 -15.67
C PRO A 25 -10.83 -17.89 -16.26
N VAL A 26 -10.42 -18.79 -17.15
CA VAL A 26 -9.12 -18.76 -17.83
C VAL A 26 -8.99 -17.52 -18.74
N LEU A 27 -10.05 -17.15 -19.46
CA LEU A 27 -10.03 -15.98 -20.34
C LEU A 27 -9.95 -14.68 -19.55
N PHE A 28 -10.66 -14.60 -18.44
CA PHE A 28 -10.59 -13.45 -17.53
C PHE A 28 -9.18 -13.28 -16.97
N TYR A 29 -8.56 -14.39 -16.55
CA TYR A 29 -7.17 -14.39 -16.07
C TYR A 29 -6.19 -13.93 -17.16
N LEU A 30 -6.28 -14.47 -18.37
CA LEU A 30 -5.40 -14.10 -19.49
C LEU A 30 -5.54 -12.62 -19.88
N ARG A 31 -6.75 -12.06 -19.90
CA ARG A 31 -6.95 -10.64 -20.19
C ARG A 31 -6.46 -9.73 -19.06
N THR A 32 -6.59 -10.17 -17.82
CA THR A 32 -6.01 -9.47 -16.67
C THR A 32 -4.48 -9.49 -16.73
N ALA A 33 -3.88 -10.63 -17.11
CA ALA A 33 -2.43 -10.73 -17.32
C ALA A 33 -1.96 -9.83 -18.49
N ALA A 34 -2.67 -9.81 -19.62
CA ALA A 34 -2.39 -8.92 -20.74
C ALA A 34 -2.48 -7.44 -20.33
N LEU A 35 -3.51 -7.07 -19.55
CA LEU A 35 -3.65 -5.72 -19.00
C LEU A 35 -2.42 -5.33 -18.18
N TRP A 36 -1.93 -6.20 -17.30
CA TRP A 36 -0.72 -5.93 -16.51
C TRP A 36 0.55 -5.86 -17.35
N LEU A 37 0.68 -6.72 -18.37
CA LEU A 37 1.82 -6.71 -19.29
C LEU A 37 1.89 -5.40 -20.08
N VAL A 38 0.76 -4.97 -20.65
CA VAL A 38 0.68 -3.68 -21.36
C VAL A 38 0.83 -2.52 -20.39
N GLY A 39 0.35 -2.67 -19.16
CA GLY A 39 0.50 -1.69 -18.09
C GLY A 39 1.94 -1.35 -17.72
N ILE A 40 2.89 -2.28 -17.93
CA ILE A 40 4.33 -2.03 -17.73
C ILE A 40 4.86 -0.97 -18.71
N ALA A 41 4.25 -0.88 -19.90
CA ALA A 41 4.65 0.08 -20.93
C ALA A 41 4.06 1.49 -20.72
N LEU A 42 3.18 1.68 -19.72
CA LEU A 42 2.60 2.99 -19.45
C LEU A 42 3.62 3.89 -18.75
N PRO A 43 4.00 5.04 -19.35
CA PRO A 43 4.99 5.94 -18.77
C PRO A 43 4.43 6.81 -17.63
N THR A 44 3.14 6.65 -17.27
CA THR A 44 2.50 7.49 -16.26
C THR A 44 2.78 6.98 -14.85
N PRO A 45 3.37 7.80 -13.95
CA PRO A 45 3.54 7.42 -12.55
C PRO A 45 2.16 7.14 -11.93
N GLY A 46 1.97 5.90 -11.48
CA GLY A 46 0.69 5.43 -10.94
C GLY A 46 -0.32 4.89 -11.96
N GLY A 47 -0.04 4.95 -13.27
CA GLY A 47 -0.87 4.33 -14.30
C GLY A 47 -2.28 4.91 -14.46
N SER A 48 -2.56 6.08 -13.87
CA SER A 48 -3.87 6.73 -13.98
C SER A 48 -4.16 7.14 -15.43
N GLY A 49 -5.41 6.94 -15.90
CA GLY A 49 -5.80 7.07 -17.31
C GLY A 49 -5.43 5.88 -18.20
N GLY A 50 -4.16 5.46 -18.23
CA GLY A 50 -3.71 4.35 -19.07
C GLY A 50 -4.26 2.99 -18.63
N MET A 51 -4.17 2.68 -17.33
CA MET A 51 -4.69 1.42 -16.79
C MET A 51 -6.21 1.36 -16.78
N GLU A 52 -6.88 2.52 -16.69
CA GLU A 52 -8.34 2.62 -16.87
C GLU A 52 -8.74 2.30 -18.31
N GLY A 53 -8.04 2.88 -19.29
CA GLY A 53 -8.25 2.58 -20.69
C GLY A 53 -8.03 1.10 -21.01
N LEU A 54 -6.96 0.50 -20.48
CA LEU A 54 -6.70 -0.93 -20.63
C LEU A 54 -7.77 -1.80 -19.95
N TYR A 55 -8.28 -1.40 -18.79
CA TYR A 55 -9.38 -2.12 -18.14
C TYR A 55 -10.63 -2.12 -19.01
N LEU A 56 -10.99 -0.97 -19.57
CA LEU A 56 -12.13 -0.87 -20.48
C LEU A 56 -11.89 -1.67 -21.78
N LEU A 57 -10.66 -1.71 -22.27
CA LEU A 57 -10.34 -2.45 -23.50
C LEU A 57 -10.35 -3.98 -23.29
N PHE A 58 -9.77 -4.45 -22.18
CA PHE A 58 -9.54 -5.87 -21.93
C PHE A 58 -10.65 -6.51 -21.07
N LEU A 59 -11.08 -5.85 -20.00
CA LEU A 59 -11.99 -6.42 -19.01
C LEU A 59 -13.45 -6.05 -19.23
N ALA A 60 -13.77 -4.83 -19.70
CA ALA A 60 -15.17 -4.43 -19.89
C ALA A 60 -15.98 -5.38 -20.82
N PRO A 61 -15.43 -5.93 -21.93
CA PRO A 61 -16.18 -6.86 -22.77
C PRO A 61 -16.47 -8.22 -22.12
N LEU A 62 -15.86 -8.52 -20.96
CA LEU A 62 -16.14 -9.74 -20.18
C LEU A 62 -17.13 -9.49 -19.04
N LEU A 63 -17.48 -8.22 -18.78
CA LEU A 63 -18.40 -7.84 -17.72
C LEU A 63 -19.82 -7.72 -18.25
N PRO A 64 -20.83 -7.95 -17.40
CA PRO A 64 -22.23 -7.64 -17.75
C PRO A 64 -22.40 -6.18 -18.17
N GLU A 65 -23.36 -5.92 -19.06
CA GLU A 65 -23.67 -4.56 -19.50
C GLU A 65 -23.94 -3.63 -18.31
N GLY A 66 -23.31 -2.45 -18.31
CA GLY A 66 -23.39 -1.48 -17.21
C GLY A 66 -22.48 -1.76 -16.00
N ALA A 67 -21.88 -2.96 -15.88
CA ALA A 67 -21.04 -3.31 -14.74
C ALA A 67 -19.58 -2.80 -14.85
N ALA A 68 -19.12 -2.43 -16.06
CA ALA A 68 -17.73 -2.05 -16.31
C ALA A 68 -17.27 -0.81 -15.53
N GLY A 69 -18.10 0.23 -15.44
CA GLY A 69 -17.78 1.46 -14.70
C GLY A 69 -17.65 1.24 -13.19
N PRO A 70 -18.68 0.67 -12.53
CA PRO A 70 -18.61 0.35 -11.10
C PRO A 70 -17.47 -0.63 -10.75
N ALA A 71 -17.23 -1.65 -11.58
CA ALA A 71 -16.16 -2.62 -11.35
C ALA A 71 -14.76 -1.99 -11.49
N LEU A 72 -14.58 -1.08 -12.46
CA LEU A 72 -13.35 -0.29 -12.62
C LEU A 72 -13.09 0.58 -11.40
N LEU A 73 -14.12 1.30 -10.92
CA LEU A 73 -14.01 2.14 -9.74
C LEU A 73 -13.68 1.31 -8.49
N GLY A 74 -14.40 0.21 -8.26
CA GLY A 74 -14.14 -0.70 -7.14
C GLY A 74 -12.73 -1.26 -7.17
N TRP A 75 -12.24 -1.66 -8.35
CA TRP A 75 -10.87 -2.13 -8.52
C TRP A 75 -9.84 -1.04 -8.18
N ARG A 76 -10.04 0.21 -8.60
CA ARG A 76 -9.13 1.32 -8.26
C ARG A 76 -9.15 1.68 -6.78
N MET A 77 -10.33 1.70 -6.16
CA MET A 77 -10.47 1.97 -4.73
C MET A 77 -9.67 0.96 -3.91
N ILE A 78 -9.85 -0.32 -4.19
CA ILE A 78 -9.24 -1.38 -3.37
C ILE A 78 -7.75 -1.56 -3.72
N ALA A 79 -7.41 -1.69 -5.00
CA ALA A 79 -6.07 -2.08 -5.41
C ALA A 79 -5.06 -0.93 -5.46
N TYR A 80 -5.52 0.33 -5.51
CA TYR A 80 -4.66 1.49 -5.64
C TYR A 80 -4.85 2.50 -4.51
N TYR A 81 -6.07 3.03 -4.33
CA TYR A 81 -6.27 4.14 -3.40
C TYR A 81 -6.11 3.74 -1.93
N LEU A 82 -6.60 2.57 -1.50
CA LEU A 82 -6.40 2.09 -0.13
C LEU A 82 -4.91 1.91 0.21
N VAL A 83 -4.14 1.31 -0.70
CA VAL A 83 -2.71 1.09 -0.52
C VAL A 83 -1.97 2.43 -0.43
N LEU A 84 -2.37 3.42 -1.24
CA LEU A 84 -1.81 4.77 -1.22
C LEU A 84 -2.05 5.46 0.12
N VAL A 85 -3.26 5.38 0.66
CA VAL A 85 -3.61 5.98 1.96
C VAL A 85 -2.78 5.36 3.08
N VAL A 86 -2.66 4.03 3.11
CA VAL A 86 -1.86 3.32 4.12
C VAL A 86 -0.37 3.67 3.98
N GLY A 87 0.16 3.65 2.76
CA GLY A 87 1.55 4.01 2.49
C GLY A 87 1.87 5.45 2.89
N PHE A 88 0.95 6.38 2.60
CA PHE A 88 1.08 7.78 3.00
C PHE A 88 1.04 7.95 4.52
N ALA A 89 0.15 7.25 5.22
CA ALA A 89 0.08 7.32 6.68
C ALA A 89 1.36 6.84 7.36
N ILE A 90 1.92 5.70 6.90
CA ILE A 90 3.16 5.15 7.44
C ILE A 90 4.36 6.06 7.13
N ALA A 91 4.47 6.51 5.87
CA ALA A 91 5.55 7.42 5.48
C ALA A 91 5.46 8.76 6.21
N GLY A 92 4.24 9.31 6.37
CA GLY A 92 3.99 10.54 7.11
C GLY A 92 4.38 10.43 8.58
N ALA A 93 4.02 9.32 9.24
CA ALA A 93 4.42 9.06 10.62
C ALA A 93 5.95 8.95 10.76
N ALA A 94 6.60 8.20 9.87
CA ALA A 94 8.06 8.04 9.88
C ALA A 94 8.79 9.37 9.63
N VAL A 95 8.30 10.19 8.71
CA VAL A 95 8.86 11.53 8.44
C VAL A 95 8.61 12.47 9.62
N GLY A 96 7.46 12.36 10.28
CA GLY A 96 7.15 13.13 11.49
C GLY A 96 8.12 12.85 12.63
N GLU A 97 8.42 11.57 12.89
CA GLU A 97 9.41 11.17 13.89
C GLU A 97 10.82 11.71 13.56
N VAL A 98 11.23 11.67 12.29
CA VAL A 98 12.57 12.15 11.88
C VAL A 98 12.67 13.68 11.91
N LEU A 99 11.61 14.40 11.54
CA LEU A 99 11.62 15.86 11.48
C LEU A 99 11.35 16.53 12.83
N PHE A 100 10.58 15.89 13.71
CA PHE A 100 10.17 16.46 15.00
C PHE A 100 10.76 15.74 16.23
N GLY A 101 11.47 14.62 16.04
CA GLY A 101 12.06 13.81 17.11
C GLY A 101 13.46 14.23 17.53
N LYS A 102 13.55 15.28 18.37
CA LYS A 102 14.46 15.36 19.53
C LYS A 102 14.05 16.55 20.40
N LYS A 103 13.06 16.35 21.25
CA LYS A 103 12.74 17.28 22.34
C LYS A 103 12.43 16.48 23.60
N GLY A 104 13.44 16.23 24.44
CA GLY A 104 13.17 16.04 25.86
C GLY A 104 14.06 15.15 26.71
N ASP A 105 14.91 14.27 26.15
CA ASP A 105 15.56 13.23 26.98
C ASP A 105 17.04 13.50 27.35
N ASP A 106 17.52 14.74 27.25
CA ASP A 106 18.86 15.13 27.71
C ASP A 106 18.78 16.15 28.88
N ALA A 107 17.88 15.95 29.84
CA ALA A 107 18.08 16.59 31.14
C ALA A 107 19.13 15.75 31.88
N PRO A 108 20.33 16.29 32.17
CA PRO A 108 21.36 15.52 32.84
C PRO A 108 20.84 15.07 34.21
N GLU A 109 21.00 13.78 34.49
CA GLU A 109 20.72 13.18 35.80
C GLU A 109 21.44 14.00 36.88
N PRO A 110 20.75 14.42 37.96
CA PRO A 110 21.40 15.23 38.99
C PRO A 110 22.61 14.47 39.55
N PRO A 111 23.77 15.14 39.70
CA PRO A 111 25.00 14.47 40.10
C PRO A 111 24.80 13.75 41.44
N PRO A 112 25.41 12.57 41.62
CA PRO A 112 25.25 11.77 42.82
C PRO A 112 25.59 12.62 44.04
N GLU A 113 24.60 12.75 44.92
CA GLU A 113 24.69 13.42 46.21
C GLU A 113 25.97 12.95 46.91
N ALA A 114 26.90 13.90 47.12
CA ALA A 114 28.20 13.60 47.68
C ALA A 114 28.03 13.02 49.08
N THR A 115 28.18 11.69 49.20
CA THR A 115 28.32 11.02 50.49
C THR A 115 29.40 11.75 51.29
N PRO A 116 29.08 12.34 52.46
CA PRO A 116 30.10 13.02 53.24
C PRO A 116 31.15 11.99 53.66
N ALA A 117 32.42 12.33 53.40
CA ALA A 117 33.56 11.51 53.77
C ALA A 117 33.52 11.19 55.28
N PRO A 118 33.95 9.99 55.71
CA PRO A 118 34.02 9.68 57.12
C PRO A 118 35.00 10.65 57.78
N GLU A 119 34.49 11.47 58.70
CA GLU A 119 35.30 12.31 59.56
C GLU A 119 36.29 11.41 60.31
N THR A 120 37.58 11.61 60.04
CA THR A 120 38.65 11.05 60.85
C THR A 120 38.63 11.77 62.20
N SER A 121 37.87 11.22 63.14
CA SER A 121 37.98 11.45 64.59
C SER A 121 38.52 10.13 65.15
N GLY A 122 39.77 10.01 65.63
CA GLY A 122 40.36 10.78 66.70
C GLY A 122 40.58 9.82 67.88
N ALA A 123 41.79 9.26 68.01
CA ALA A 123 42.41 8.72 69.24
C ALA A 123 43.81 8.17 68.91
#